data_AF-A0A933J1Q8-F1
#
_entry.id   AF-A0A933J1Q8-F1
#
_cell.length_a   1.000
_cell.length_b   1.000
_cell.length_c   1.000
_cell.angle_alpha   90.00
_cell.angle_beta   90.00
_cell.angle_gamma   90.00
#
_symmetry.space_group_name_H-M   'P 1'
#
loop_
_entity.id
_entity.type
_entity.pdbx_description
1 polymer ?
#
loop_
_entity_poly.entity_id
_entity_poly.type
_entity_poly.pdbx_seq_one_letter_code
_entity_poly.pdbx_strand_id
1 'polypeptide(L)'
;MKAHDVMIGSLVTCPPDTSVAEVARLMRDSDTGDVLVTQDHKLVGIVTDRDIAVRVAAKELDPREVPIKQFMSRRVVTGQPNWDLEKVAKEMGKHQIRRLPITQNGSLVGIISLGDLALRNGHQKHVSKSLKEISQPRGVHRLQRGRNRLLGTLGLGLAVGAVLALTLSPKQVAGLWGQLREQIQDSHLGDRLADALDLARDRIAELRA
;
A
#
# COMPACT_ATOMS: atom_id res chain seq x y z
N MET A 1 -22.06 -8.88 15.76
CA MET A 1 -21.14 -10.01 15.52
C MET A 1 -19.71 -9.52 15.65
N LYS A 2 -18.91 -10.27 16.37
CA LYS A 2 -17.49 -10.06 16.59
C LYS A 2 -16.66 -11.00 15.70
N ALA A 3 -15.36 -10.75 15.63
CA ALA A 3 -14.43 -11.57 14.84
C ALA A 3 -14.46 -13.04 15.28
N HIS A 4 -14.54 -13.34 16.58
CA HIS A 4 -14.61 -14.73 17.06
C HIS A 4 -15.87 -15.49 16.62
N ASP A 5 -16.96 -14.80 16.26
CA ASP A 5 -18.19 -15.43 15.79
C ASP A 5 -18.06 -16.00 14.37
N VAL A 6 -17.03 -15.57 13.62
CA VAL A 6 -16.88 -15.89 12.19
C VAL A 6 -15.49 -16.38 11.80
N MET A 7 -14.48 -16.23 12.65
CA MET A 7 -13.12 -16.65 12.33
C MET A 7 -13.03 -18.17 12.11
N ILE A 8 -12.21 -18.56 11.15
CA ILE A 8 -11.89 -19.95 10.88
C ILE A 8 -10.71 -20.34 11.78
N GLY A 9 -10.88 -21.43 12.54
CA GLY A 9 -9.86 -21.98 13.44
C GLY A 9 -8.98 -23.07 12.80
N SER A 10 -9.37 -23.64 11.67
CA SER A 10 -8.55 -24.57 10.88
C SER A 10 -7.53 -23.78 10.07
N LEU A 11 -6.37 -23.52 10.68
CA LEU A 11 -5.33 -22.66 10.12
C LEU A 11 -4.30 -23.47 9.35
N VAL A 12 -4.00 -23.05 8.12
CA VAL A 12 -2.86 -23.57 7.36
C VAL A 12 -1.61 -22.81 7.82
N THR A 13 -0.74 -23.50 8.54
CA THR A 13 0.46 -22.91 9.15
C THR A 13 1.71 -23.73 8.85
N CYS A 14 2.88 -23.10 8.95
CA CYS A 14 4.16 -23.79 8.88
C CYS A 14 5.24 -23.09 9.74
N PRO A 15 6.28 -23.82 10.19
CA PRO A 15 7.46 -23.21 10.81
C PRO A 15 8.28 -22.33 9.84
N PRO A 16 9.13 -21.41 10.35
CA PRO A 16 9.94 -20.53 9.51
C PRO A 16 10.97 -21.25 8.63
N ASP A 17 11.41 -22.44 9.06
CA ASP A 17 12.43 -23.23 8.37
C ASP A 17 11.84 -24.19 7.32
N THR A 18 10.52 -24.23 7.18
CA THR A 18 9.82 -24.99 6.14
C THR A 18 10.30 -24.58 4.76
N SER A 19 10.60 -25.54 3.89
CA SER A 19 11.06 -25.27 2.52
C SER A 19 9.97 -24.57 1.70
N VAL A 20 10.35 -23.74 0.72
CA VAL A 20 9.36 -23.11 -0.18
C VAL A 20 8.52 -24.16 -0.91
N ALA A 21 9.13 -25.27 -1.34
CA ALA A 21 8.44 -26.35 -2.03
C ALA A 21 7.35 -27.00 -1.16
N GLU A 22 7.61 -27.16 0.14
CA GLU A 22 6.63 -27.69 1.09
C GLU A 22 5.50 -26.71 1.37
N VAL A 23 5.82 -25.42 1.49
CA VAL A 23 4.79 -24.37 1.60
C VAL A 23 3.87 -24.35 0.37
N ALA A 24 4.43 -24.50 -0.83
CA ALA A 24 3.64 -24.59 -2.06
C ALA A 24 2.74 -25.86 -2.08
N ARG A 25 3.21 -26.98 -1.53
CA ARG A 25 2.38 -28.19 -1.35
C ARG A 25 1.25 -27.93 -0.35
N LEU A 26 1.52 -27.29 0.79
CA LEU A 26 0.50 -26.91 1.77
C LEU A 26 -0.58 -26.03 1.12
N MET A 27 -0.19 -25.06 0.29
CA MET A 27 -1.11 -24.22 -0.48
C MET A 27 -2.00 -25.04 -1.40
N ARG A 28 -1.41 -25.95 -2.18
CA ARG A 28 -2.14 -26.84 -3.11
C ARG A 28 -3.09 -27.78 -2.37
N ASP A 29 -2.59 -28.47 -1.35
CA ASP A 29 -3.31 -29.55 -0.67
C ASP A 29 -4.43 -28.99 0.24
N SER A 30 -4.31 -27.73 0.67
CA SER A 30 -5.32 -27.03 1.48
C SER A 30 -6.16 -26.02 0.69
N ASP A 31 -6.02 -25.97 -0.64
CA ASP A 31 -6.69 -25.00 -1.54
C ASP A 31 -6.63 -23.55 -1.03
N THR A 32 -5.44 -23.11 -0.59
CA THR A 32 -5.22 -21.76 -0.05
C THR A 32 -4.08 -21.04 -0.76
N GLY A 33 -4.27 -19.74 -0.98
CA GLY A 33 -3.25 -18.85 -1.56
C GLY A 33 -2.33 -18.19 -0.55
N ASP A 34 -2.51 -18.45 0.75
CA ASP A 34 -1.64 -17.96 1.81
C ASP A 34 -1.41 -19.00 2.90
N VAL A 35 -0.21 -18.96 3.47
CA VAL A 35 0.20 -19.79 4.60
C VAL A 35 0.76 -18.87 5.68
N LEU A 36 0.30 -19.10 6.92
CA LEU A 36 0.78 -18.37 8.08
C LEU A 36 2.05 -19.02 8.61
N VAL A 37 3.09 -18.22 8.83
CA VAL A 37 4.34 -18.71 9.39
C VAL A 37 4.31 -18.50 10.89
N THR A 38 4.43 -19.57 11.65
CA THR A 38 4.34 -19.56 13.11
C THR A 38 5.56 -20.17 13.77
N GLN A 39 5.97 -19.58 14.89
CA GLN A 39 7.01 -20.12 15.77
C GLN A 39 6.48 -20.05 17.20
N ASP A 40 6.49 -21.16 17.93
CA ASP A 40 5.96 -21.26 19.30
C ASP A 40 4.54 -20.69 19.44
N HIS A 41 3.65 -21.06 18.49
CA HIS A 41 2.26 -20.57 18.37
C HIS A 41 2.09 -19.06 18.09
N LYS A 42 3.19 -18.31 17.97
CA LYS A 42 3.17 -16.90 17.59
C LYS A 42 3.24 -16.75 16.09
N LEU A 43 2.45 -15.82 15.56
CA LEU A 43 2.50 -15.44 14.15
C LEU A 43 3.76 -14.61 13.90
N VAL A 44 4.70 -15.14 13.13
CA VAL A 44 5.98 -14.48 12.80
C VAL A 44 6.07 -14.04 11.33
N GLY A 45 5.14 -14.50 10.49
CA GLY A 45 5.05 -14.05 9.12
C GLY A 45 3.84 -14.60 8.38
N ILE A 46 3.70 -14.16 7.15
CA ILE A 46 2.74 -14.68 6.16
C ILE A 46 3.42 -14.76 4.81
N VAL A 47 3.05 -15.76 4.01
CA VAL A 47 3.50 -15.89 2.62
C VAL A 47 2.31 -16.19 1.72
N THR A 48 2.33 -15.62 0.52
CA THR A 48 1.29 -15.79 -0.50
C THR A 48 1.83 -16.47 -1.76
N ASP A 49 0.94 -17.06 -2.57
CA ASP A 49 1.23 -17.55 -3.92
C ASP A 49 2.03 -16.55 -4.77
N ARG A 50 1.67 -15.27 -4.70
CA ARG A 50 2.37 -14.16 -5.35
C ARG A 50 3.76 -13.95 -4.80
N ASP A 51 3.98 -14.10 -3.50
CA ASP A 51 5.32 -13.99 -2.92
C ASP A 51 6.22 -15.11 -3.44
N ILE A 52 5.70 -16.34 -3.58
CA ILE A 52 6.43 -17.46 -4.20
C ILE A 52 6.74 -17.13 -5.67
N ALA A 53 5.73 -16.76 -6.46
CA ALA A 53 5.89 -16.48 -7.88
C ALA A 53 6.85 -15.30 -8.17
N VAL A 54 6.79 -14.24 -7.36
CA VAL A 54 7.54 -13.00 -7.64
C VAL A 54 8.89 -12.95 -6.93
N ARG A 55 9.03 -13.54 -5.73
CA ARG A 55 10.25 -13.42 -4.91
C ARG A 55 11.12 -14.66 -4.94
N VAL A 56 10.55 -15.84 -5.21
CA VAL A 56 11.29 -17.11 -5.27
C VAL A 56 11.62 -17.48 -6.71
N ALA A 57 10.61 -17.59 -7.59
CA ALA A 57 10.84 -18.00 -8.97
C ALA A 57 11.76 -17.02 -9.72
N ALA A 58 11.72 -15.73 -9.39
CA ALA A 58 12.60 -14.71 -9.96
C ALA A 58 14.07 -14.80 -9.52
N LYS A 59 14.42 -15.63 -8.54
CA LYS A 59 15.79 -15.76 -8.00
C LYS A 59 16.52 -17.02 -8.44
N GLU A 60 15.89 -17.88 -9.25
CA GLU A 60 16.51 -19.13 -9.75
C GLU A 60 17.06 -20.05 -8.64
N LEU A 61 16.48 -19.98 -7.44
CA LEU A 61 16.85 -20.82 -6.29
C LEU A 61 16.10 -22.15 -6.33
N ASP A 62 16.70 -23.22 -5.79
CA ASP A 62 15.99 -24.49 -5.58
C ASP A 62 14.98 -24.34 -4.42
N PRO A 63 13.65 -24.40 -4.68
CA PRO A 63 12.64 -24.21 -3.65
C PRO A 63 12.65 -25.30 -2.56
N ARG A 64 13.35 -26.42 -2.77
CA ARG A 64 13.50 -27.49 -1.76
C ARG A 64 14.53 -27.16 -0.69
N GLU A 65 15.54 -26.36 -1.04
CA GLU A 65 16.68 -26.06 -0.18
C GLU A 65 16.54 -24.72 0.56
N VAL A 66 15.61 -23.85 0.14
CA VAL A 66 15.47 -22.51 0.71
C VAL A 66 14.30 -22.45 1.70
N PRO A 67 14.53 -21.97 2.95
CA PRO A 67 13.48 -21.84 3.94
C PRO A 67 12.59 -20.62 3.71
N ILE A 68 11.31 -20.75 4.04
CA ILE A 68 10.29 -19.73 3.79
C ILE A 68 10.53 -18.42 4.55
N LYS A 69 11.25 -18.47 5.69
CA LYS A 69 11.63 -17.28 6.49
C LYS A 69 12.38 -16.20 5.71
N GLN A 70 12.99 -16.56 4.58
CA GLN A 70 13.69 -15.62 3.70
C GLN A 70 12.73 -14.79 2.83
N PHE A 71 11.52 -15.29 2.57
CA PHE A 71 10.56 -14.69 1.64
C PHE A 71 9.27 -14.21 2.30
N MET A 72 8.96 -14.69 3.51
CA MET A 72 7.77 -14.29 4.26
C MET A 72 7.75 -12.79 4.58
N SER A 73 6.55 -12.23 4.63
CA SER A 73 6.32 -10.87 5.12
C SER A 73 6.19 -10.90 6.64
N ARG A 74 7.11 -10.25 7.36
CA ARG A 74 7.16 -10.23 8.84
C ARG A 74 6.20 -9.24 9.51
N ARG A 75 5.85 -8.17 8.80
CA ARG A 75 4.89 -7.16 9.29
C ARG A 75 3.49 -7.61 8.93
N VAL A 76 2.94 -8.53 9.72
CA VAL A 76 1.57 -9.03 9.51
C VAL A 76 0.58 -8.13 10.21
N VAL A 77 -0.42 -7.66 9.48
CA VAL A 77 -1.55 -6.93 10.07
C VAL A 77 -2.46 -7.97 10.73
N THR A 78 -2.79 -7.78 12.01
CA THR A 78 -3.60 -8.71 12.78
C THR A 78 -4.83 -8.03 13.40
N GLY A 79 -5.89 -8.81 13.56
CA GLY A 79 -7.10 -8.44 14.28
C GLY A 79 -7.15 -9.04 15.68
N GLN A 80 -8.14 -8.60 16.47
CA GLN A 80 -8.46 -9.16 17.79
C GLN A 80 -9.81 -9.88 17.76
N PRO A 81 -10.01 -10.92 18.57
CA PRO A 81 -11.27 -11.69 18.61
C PRO A 81 -12.51 -10.83 18.88
N ASN A 82 -12.37 -9.77 19.68
CA ASN A 82 -13.47 -8.90 20.11
C ASN A 82 -13.78 -7.74 19.14
N TRP A 83 -13.07 -7.64 18.01
CA TRP A 83 -13.35 -6.60 17.02
C TRP A 83 -14.69 -6.84 16.32
N ASP A 84 -15.42 -5.76 16.07
CA ASP A 84 -16.59 -5.79 15.20
C ASP A 84 -16.18 -6.06 13.75
N LEU A 85 -17.07 -6.72 12.99
CA LEU A 85 -16.79 -7.07 11.59
C LEU A 85 -16.59 -5.85 10.69
N GLU A 86 -17.22 -4.72 10.99
CA GLU A 86 -16.97 -3.46 10.29
C GLU A 86 -15.51 -3.02 10.45
N LYS A 87 -14.94 -3.16 11.65
CA LYS A 87 -13.54 -2.84 11.91
C LYS A 87 -12.62 -3.79 11.17
N VAL A 88 -12.92 -5.09 11.16
CA VAL A 88 -12.20 -6.11 10.38
C VAL A 88 -12.18 -5.72 8.90
N ALA A 89 -13.35 -5.44 8.31
CA ALA A 89 -13.48 -5.04 6.91
C ALA A 89 -12.70 -3.74 6.62
N LYS A 90 -12.78 -2.76 7.51
CA LYS A 90 -12.06 -1.48 7.38
C LYS A 90 -10.53 -1.68 7.38
N GLU A 91 -9.99 -2.50 8.28
CA GLU A 91 -8.55 -2.78 8.31
C GLU A 91 -8.12 -3.59 7.07
N MET A 92 -8.94 -4.52 6.58
CA MET A 92 -8.70 -5.22 5.31
C MET A 92 -8.59 -4.25 4.12
N GLY A 93 -9.54 -3.32 4.00
CA GLY A 93 -9.55 -2.30 2.94
C GLY A 93 -8.36 -1.36 3.02
N LYS A 94 -8.11 -0.80 4.20
CA LYS A 94 -6.99 0.11 4.50
C LYS A 94 -5.62 -0.50 4.20
N HIS A 95 -5.42 -1.77 4.54
CA HIS A 95 -4.16 -2.48 4.32
C HIS A 95 -4.10 -3.23 2.98
N GLN A 96 -5.17 -3.17 2.18
CA GLN A 96 -5.32 -3.85 0.91
C GLN A 96 -5.06 -5.37 1.01
N ILE A 97 -5.56 -6.00 2.08
CA ILE A 97 -5.45 -7.44 2.33
C ILE A 97 -6.83 -8.11 2.27
N ARG A 98 -6.88 -9.34 1.76
CA ARG A 98 -8.12 -10.11 1.65
C ARG A 98 -8.38 -11.03 2.84
N ARG A 99 -7.35 -11.30 3.64
CA ARG A 99 -7.40 -12.15 4.82
C ARG A 99 -6.70 -11.43 5.97
N LEU A 100 -7.28 -11.52 7.16
CA LEU A 100 -6.80 -10.90 8.38
C LEU A 100 -6.62 -11.99 9.45
N PRO A 101 -5.38 -12.34 9.80
CA PRO A 101 -5.10 -13.21 10.93
C PRO A 101 -5.60 -12.58 12.23
N ILE A 102 -6.27 -13.37 13.07
CA ILE A 102 -6.76 -12.97 14.38
C ILE A 102 -5.81 -13.52 15.44
N THR A 103 -5.32 -12.64 16.30
CA THR A 103 -4.39 -12.98 17.36
C THR A 103 -4.94 -12.57 18.72
N GLN A 104 -4.66 -13.37 19.74
CA GLN A 104 -4.96 -13.06 21.14
C GLN A 104 -3.69 -13.28 21.95
N ASN A 105 -3.25 -12.26 22.69
CA ASN A 105 -2.01 -12.30 23.48
C ASN A 105 -0.77 -12.75 22.67
N GLY A 106 -0.70 -12.33 21.40
CA GLY A 106 0.39 -12.69 20.48
C GLY A 106 0.29 -14.09 19.87
N SER A 107 -0.66 -14.91 20.32
CA SER A 107 -0.92 -16.24 19.74
C SER A 107 -1.94 -16.13 18.62
N LEU A 108 -1.73 -16.90 17.55
CA LEU A 108 -2.64 -16.99 16.43
C LEU A 108 -3.85 -17.86 16.81
N VAL A 109 -5.07 -17.30 16.72
CA VAL A 109 -6.30 -17.97 17.16
C VAL A 109 -7.35 -18.14 16.06
N GLY A 110 -7.15 -17.50 14.91
CA GLY A 110 -8.06 -17.62 13.78
C GLY A 110 -7.60 -16.81 12.58
N ILE A 111 -8.35 -16.93 11.48
CA ILE A 111 -8.23 -16.08 10.31
C ILE A 111 -9.62 -15.73 9.80
N ILE A 112 -9.78 -14.52 9.27
CA ILE A 112 -11.00 -14.09 8.58
C ILE A 112 -10.62 -13.68 7.18
N SER A 113 -11.33 -14.18 6.18
CA SER A 113 -11.27 -13.72 4.80
C SER A 113 -12.41 -12.75 4.47
N LEU A 114 -12.22 -11.96 3.44
CA LEU A 114 -13.26 -11.09 2.90
C LEU A 114 -14.43 -11.90 2.32
N GLY A 115 -14.17 -13.14 1.87
CA GLY A 115 -15.21 -14.10 1.47
C GLY A 115 -16.08 -14.51 2.66
N ASP A 116 -15.46 -14.78 3.82
CA ASP A 116 -16.19 -15.12 5.05
C ASP A 116 -17.12 -13.98 5.48
N LEU A 117 -16.66 -12.73 5.34
CA LEU A 117 -17.48 -11.55 5.59
C LEU A 117 -18.63 -11.41 4.58
N ALA A 118 -18.42 -11.80 3.31
CA ALA A 118 -19.42 -11.69 2.25
C ALA A 118 -20.59 -12.67 2.42
N LEU A 119 -20.33 -13.84 3.02
CA LEU A 119 -21.33 -14.88 3.29
C LEU A 119 -22.25 -14.57 4.48
N ARG A 120 -22.04 -13.44 5.18
CA ARG A 120 -22.84 -13.05 6.35
C ARG A 120 -23.77 -11.88 6.01
N ASN A 121 -25.07 -12.12 6.19
CA ASN A 121 -26.13 -11.13 5.97
C ASN A 121 -25.88 -9.86 6.79
N GLY A 122 -26.04 -8.68 6.18
CA GLY A 122 -25.94 -7.37 6.85
C GLY A 122 -24.60 -6.62 6.70
N HIS A 123 -23.52 -7.26 6.25
CA HIS A 123 -22.21 -6.62 6.09
C HIS A 123 -21.80 -6.31 4.64
N GLN A 124 -22.72 -6.52 3.68
CA GLN A 124 -22.50 -6.34 2.25
C GLN A 124 -21.90 -4.97 1.91
N LYS A 125 -22.42 -3.87 2.50
CA LYS A 125 -21.89 -2.51 2.25
C LYS A 125 -20.41 -2.36 2.60
N HIS A 126 -19.97 -2.96 3.71
CA HIS A 126 -18.57 -2.88 4.15
C HIS A 126 -17.67 -3.79 3.31
N VAL A 127 -18.13 -5.00 2.99
CA VAL A 127 -17.42 -5.93 2.11
C VAL A 127 -17.21 -5.34 0.72
N SER A 128 -18.26 -4.76 0.11
CA SER A 128 -18.15 -4.10 -1.20
C SER A 128 -17.17 -2.92 -1.16
N LYS A 129 -17.16 -2.14 -0.08
CA LYS A 129 -16.21 -1.04 0.10
C LYS A 129 -14.77 -1.55 0.21
N SER A 130 -14.52 -2.54 1.07
CA SER A 130 -13.19 -3.15 1.22
C SER A 130 -12.72 -3.80 -0.07
N LEU A 131 -13.59 -4.51 -0.79
CA LEU A 131 -13.30 -5.06 -2.12
C LEU A 131 -12.88 -3.97 -3.11
N LYS A 132 -13.60 -2.85 -3.14
CA LYS A 132 -13.24 -1.69 -3.97
C LYS A 132 -11.85 -1.15 -3.60
N GLU A 133 -11.55 -1.00 -2.31
CA GLU A 133 -10.26 -0.51 -1.82
C GLU A 133 -9.09 -1.47 -2.11
N ILE A 134 -9.32 -2.79 -1.98
CA ILE A 134 -8.35 -3.84 -2.28
C ILE A 134 -8.10 -3.98 -3.78
N SER A 135 -9.15 -3.83 -4.60
CA SER A 135 -9.06 -4.00 -6.06
C SER A 135 -8.37 -2.83 -6.76
N GLN A 136 -8.22 -1.68 -6.08
CA GLN A 136 -7.46 -0.57 -6.65
C GLN A 136 -5.97 -0.92 -6.69
N PRO A 137 -5.29 -0.74 -7.85
CA PRO A 137 -3.85 -0.98 -7.95
C PRO A 137 -3.10 -0.16 -6.89
N ARG A 138 -2.13 -0.78 -6.20
CA ARG A 138 -1.32 -0.14 -5.14
C ARG A 138 -0.67 1.19 -5.56
N GLY A 139 -0.60 1.48 -6.87
CA GLY A 139 -0.08 2.73 -7.45
C GLY A 139 -1.03 3.94 -7.47
N VAL A 140 -2.35 3.75 -7.42
CA VAL A 140 -3.30 4.89 -7.59
C VAL A 140 -3.35 5.79 -6.36
N HIS A 141 -3.15 5.23 -5.17
CA HIS A 141 -3.19 6.00 -3.92
C HIS A 141 -1.94 6.88 -3.67
N ARG A 142 -0.81 6.55 -4.33
CA ARG A 142 0.42 7.39 -4.31
C ARG A 142 0.28 8.58 -5.26
N LEU A 143 -0.34 8.37 -6.42
CA LEU A 143 -0.57 9.44 -7.39
C LEU A 143 -1.62 10.44 -6.92
N GLN A 144 -2.73 10.01 -6.28
CA GLN A 144 -3.76 10.95 -5.80
C GLN A 144 -3.32 11.79 -4.58
N ARG A 145 -2.58 11.23 -3.61
CA ARG A 145 -2.03 12.03 -2.49
C ARG A 145 -0.92 12.97 -2.94
N GLY A 146 -0.10 12.55 -3.90
CA GLY A 146 0.90 13.40 -4.54
C GLY A 146 0.25 14.54 -5.31
N ARG A 147 -0.79 14.25 -6.11
CA ARG A 147 -1.54 15.26 -6.88
C ARG A 147 -2.16 16.32 -6.00
N ASN A 148 -2.80 15.98 -4.88
CA ASN A 148 -3.45 16.99 -4.03
C ASN A 148 -2.45 17.85 -3.23
N ARG A 149 -1.25 17.34 -2.90
CA ARG A 149 -0.18 18.16 -2.32
C ARG A 149 0.48 19.06 -3.37
N LEU A 150 0.80 18.51 -4.54
CA LEU A 150 1.40 19.27 -5.65
C LEU A 150 0.46 20.33 -6.20
N LEU A 151 -0.84 20.05 -6.37
CA LEU A 151 -1.83 21.04 -6.83
C LEU A 151 -2.04 22.16 -5.81
N GLY A 152 -1.92 21.89 -4.50
CA GLY A 152 -2.01 22.91 -3.45
C GLY A 152 -0.79 23.83 -3.42
N THR A 153 0.42 23.29 -3.57
CA THR A 153 1.67 24.08 -3.57
C THR A 153 1.93 24.77 -4.91
N LEU A 154 1.63 24.12 -6.05
CA LEU A 154 1.73 24.72 -7.38
C LEU A 154 0.63 25.75 -7.63
N GLY A 155 -0.58 25.53 -7.10
CA GLY A 155 -1.69 26.49 -7.20
C GLY A 155 -1.40 27.81 -6.49
N LEU A 156 -0.75 27.77 -5.31
CA LEU A 156 -0.33 29.00 -4.62
C LEU A 156 0.85 29.68 -5.34
N GLY A 157 1.84 28.91 -5.83
CA GLY A 157 3.00 29.46 -6.54
C GLY A 157 2.64 30.14 -7.86
N LEU A 158 1.73 29.54 -8.65
CA LEU A 158 1.24 30.12 -9.91
C LEU A 158 0.36 31.34 -9.67
N ALA A 159 -0.47 31.35 -8.61
CA ALA A 159 -1.30 32.51 -8.27
C ALA A 159 -0.44 33.71 -7.82
N VAL A 160 0.61 33.48 -7.02
CA VAL A 160 1.54 34.54 -6.59
C VAL A 160 2.41 35.02 -7.76
N GLY A 161 2.89 34.11 -8.61
CA GLY A 161 3.67 34.46 -9.80
C GLY A 161 2.89 35.28 -10.84
N ALA A 162 1.61 34.93 -11.08
CA ALA A 162 0.76 35.66 -12.01
C ALA A 162 0.41 37.08 -11.51
N VAL A 163 0.21 37.26 -10.19
CA VAL A 163 -0.08 38.58 -9.60
C VAL A 163 1.17 39.49 -9.59
N LEU A 164 2.36 38.95 -9.30
CA LEU A 164 3.62 39.70 -9.40
C LEU A 164 3.99 40.03 -10.86
N ALA A 165 3.64 39.17 -11.82
CA ALA A 165 3.86 39.40 -13.24
C ALA A 165 2.87 40.40 -13.89
N LEU A 166 1.92 41.00 -13.15
CA LEU A 166 1.10 42.09 -13.69
C LEU A 166 1.55 43.48 -13.23
N THR A 167 2.41 43.56 -12.22
CA THR A 167 2.85 44.83 -11.63
C THR A 167 4.35 45.10 -11.80
N LEU A 168 5.15 44.07 -12.08
CA LEU A 168 6.60 44.20 -12.20
C LEU A 168 7.10 44.32 -13.63
N SER A 169 8.11 45.18 -13.80
CA SER A 169 8.83 45.36 -15.07
C SER A 169 9.54 44.07 -15.49
N PRO A 170 9.78 43.84 -16.80
CA PRO A 170 10.42 42.60 -17.29
C PRO A 170 11.76 42.27 -16.62
N LYS A 171 12.55 43.30 -16.26
CA LYS A 171 13.85 43.13 -15.58
C LYS A 171 13.71 42.60 -14.14
N GLN A 172 12.69 43.04 -13.41
CA GLN A 172 12.43 42.59 -12.04
C GLN A 172 11.92 41.15 -11.99
N VAL A 173 11.07 40.79 -12.97
CA VAL A 173 10.58 39.42 -13.13
C VAL A 173 11.74 38.46 -13.40
N ALA A 174 12.65 38.80 -14.33
CA ALA A 174 13.81 37.98 -14.64
C ALA A 174 14.74 37.75 -13.43
N GLY A 175 14.95 38.76 -12.58
CA GLY A 175 15.75 38.63 -11.36
C GLY A 175 15.14 37.68 -10.32
N LEU A 176 13.83 37.77 -10.11
CA LEU A 176 13.07 36.87 -9.22
C LEU A 176 13.14 35.41 -9.71
N TRP A 177 13.06 35.18 -11.03
CA TRP A 177 13.20 33.85 -11.61
C TRP A 177 14.59 33.24 -11.41
N GLY A 178 15.65 34.05 -11.49
CA GLY A 178 17.02 33.61 -11.21
C GLY A 178 17.17 33.08 -9.78
N GLN A 179 16.70 33.86 -8.80
CA GLN A 179 16.75 33.48 -7.38
C GLN A 179 15.92 32.24 -7.06
N LEU A 180 14.73 32.11 -7.66
CA LEU A 180 13.86 30.96 -7.45
C LEU A 180 14.47 29.67 -8.04
N ARG A 181 15.12 29.77 -9.20
CA ARG A 181 15.79 28.64 -9.86
C ARG A 181 16.95 28.13 -9.03
N GLU A 182 17.76 29.04 -8.48
CA GLU A 182 18.90 28.71 -7.61
C GLU A 182 18.43 28.01 -6.32
N GLN A 183 17.36 28.50 -5.67
CA GLN A 183 16.78 27.85 -4.49
C GLN A 183 16.21 26.44 -4.75
N ILE A 184 15.74 26.15 -5.97
CA ILE A 184 15.11 24.87 -6.32
C ILE A 184 16.16 23.82 -6.70
N GLN A 185 17.28 24.25 -7.29
CA GLN A 185 18.36 23.38 -7.72
C GLN A 185 19.07 22.69 -6.53
N ASP A 186 19.07 23.33 -5.35
CA ASP A 186 19.55 22.76 -4.09
C ASP A 186 18.57 21.78 -3.41
N SER A 187 17.37 21.59 -3.97
CA SER A 187 16.37 20.66 -3.43
C SER A 187 16.40 19.30 -4.13
N HIS A 188 16.14 18.20 -3.40
CA HIS A 188 15.99 16.84 -3.96
C HIS A 188 14.85 16.68 -5.01
N LEU A 189 14.16 17.75 -5.36
CA LEU A 189 13.05 17.82 -6.32
C LEU A 189 13.38 18.64 -7.58
N GLY A 190 14.63 19.08 -7.74
CA GLY A 190 15.08 20.04 -8.77
C GLY A 190 14.56 19.76 -10.18
N ASP A 191 14.73 18.53 -10.68
CA ASP A 191 14.34 18.18 -12.06
C ASP A 191 12.82 18.27 -12.31
N ARG A 192 11.99 17.99 -11.29
CA ARG A 192 10.52 17.98 -11.43
C ARG A 192 9.89 19.36 -11.31
N LEU A 193 10.56 20.29 -10.63
CA LEU A 193 10.11 21.66 -10.49
C LEU A 193 10.57 22.53 -11.67
N ALA A 194 11.73 22.22 -12.26
CA ALA A 194 12.26 22.94 -13.42
C ALA A 194 11.27 22.96 -14.59
N ASP A 195 10.74 21.79 -14.99
CA ASP A 195 9.77 21.67 -16.10
C ASP A 195 8.49 22.47 -15.85
N ALA A 196 7.99 22.48 -14.60
CA ALA A 196 6.78 23.21 -14.23
C ALA A 196 6.99 24.74 -14.27
N LEU A 197 8.20 25.20 -13.98
CA LEU A 197 8.55 26.63 -13.99
C LEU A 197 8.79 27.14 -15.41
N ASP A 198 9.44 26.34 -16.27
CA ASP A 198 9.60 26.69 -17.69
C ASP A 198 8.23 26.79 -18.37
N LEU A 199 7.31 25.84 -18.10
CA LEU A 199 5.93 25.91 -18.59
C LEU A 199 5.19 27.16 -18.09
N ALA A 200 5.38 27.54 -16.83
CA ALA A 200 4.79 28.75 -16.25
C ALA A 200 5.33 30.03 -16.90
N ARG A 201 6.65 30.09 -17.16
CA ARG A 201 7.31 31.21 -17.83
C ARG A 201 6.76 31.40 -19.24
N ASP A 202 6.68 30.32 -20.01
CA ASP A 202 6.21 30.37 -21.39
C ASP A 202 4.74 30.80 -21.44
N ARG A 203 3.91 30.34 -20.50
CA ARG A 203 2.52 30.76 -20.39
C ARG A 203 2.35 32.23 -19.99
N ILE A 204 3.21 32.77 -19.14
CA ILE A 204 3.21 34.20 -18.79
C ILE A 204 3.67 35.06 -19.97
N ALA A 205 4.60 34.57 -20.80
CA ALA A 205 5.02 35.25 -22.02
C ALA A 205 3.88 35.28 -23.05
N GLU A 206 3.15 34.18 -23.24
CA GLU A 206 1.95 34.13 -24.08
C GLU A 206 0.86 35.13 -23.64
N LEU A 207 0.65 35.30 -22.33
CA LEU A 207 -0.37 36.22 -21.80
C LEU A 207 0.01 37.71 -21.87
N ARG A 208 1.29 38.02 -22.14
CA ARG A 208 1.81 39.39 -22.24
C ARG A 208 2.02 39.86 -23.69
N ALA A 209 1.83 38.98 -24.68
CA ALA A 209 1.84 39.30 -26.11
C ALA A 209 0.45 39.74 -26.59
#